data_AF-A0A4Q8UBL6-F1
#
_entry.id   AF-A0A4Q8UBL6-F1
#
_cell.length_a   1.000
_cell.length_b   1.000
_cell.length_c   1.000
_cell.angle_alpha   90.00
_cell.angle_beta   90.00
_cell.angle_gamma   90.00
#
_symmetry.space_group_name_H-M   'P 1'
#
loop_
_entity.id
_entity.type
_entity.pdbx_description
1 polymer ?
#
loop_
_entity_poly.entity_id
_entity_poly.type
_entity_poly.pdbx_seq_one_letter_code
_entity_poly.pdbx_strand_id
1 'polypeptide(L)'
;MTTNFWDADGDFDYEAHYEAGQLEKAATAAQSLGAPELAPVIHYFALKDLPQVSFTPELLTALKTWQRLVNEIENAPVVQDVKDLRRQAEDAGRAIENLTEAATG
;
A
#
# COMPACT_ATOMS: atom_id res chain seq x y z
N MET A 1 -24.81 29.34 -11.93
CA MET A 1 -25.78 28.69 -11.05
C MET A 1 -25.61 27.19 -11.24
N THR A 2 -25.00 26.56 -10.26
CA THR A 2 -24.69 25.13 -10.15
C THR A 2 -25.77 24.51 -9.26
N THR A 3 -26.31 23.35 -9.62
CA THR A 3 -27.39 22.71 -8.85
C THR A 3 -27.11 21.21 -8.70
N ASN A 4 -26.70 20.85 -7.48
CA ASN A 4 -27.04 19.70 -6.61
C ASN A 4 -26.86 18.26 -7.18
N PHE A 5 -26.05 17.36 -6.61
CA PHE A 5 -26.20 16.64 -5.32
C PHE A 5 -27.58 15.93 -5.24
N TRP A 6 -27.63 14.62 -5.56
CA TRP A 6 -28.74 13.64 -5.42
C TRP A 6 -29.83 13.60 -6.51
N ASP A 7 -29.80 12.56 -7.36
CA ASP A 7 -30.81 11.48 -7.36
C ASP A 7 -30.80 10.67 -8.67
N ALA A 8 -30.41 9.39 -8.56
CA ALA A 8 -31.18 8.25 -9.06
C ALA A 8 -30.51 6.95 -8.58
N ASP A 9 -31.04 6.45 -7.46
CA ASP A 9 -30.67 5.27 -6.69
C ASP A 9 -30.36 3.99 -7.49
N GLY A 10 -29.39 3.21 -6.99
CA GLY A 10 -29.37 1.77 -7.23
C GLY A 10 -28.07 1.01 -7.06
N ASP A 11 -26.92 1.67 -6.88
CA ASP A 11 -25.64 0.95 -6.78
C ASP A 11 -25.29 0.78 -5.31
N PHE A 12 -25.59 -0.40 -4.76
CA PHE A 12 -24.94 -0.90 -3.55
C PHE A 12 -23.47 -0.56 -3.66
N ASP A 13 -22.91 0.11 -2.64
CA ASP A 13 -21.62 0.82 -2.61
C ASP A 13 -20.43 -0.09 -3.00
N TYR A 14 -20.41 -0.58 -4.26
CA TYR A 14 -19.62 -1.72 -4.69
C TYR A 14 -18.16 -1.36 -4.59
N GLU A 15 -17.81 -0.13 -4.96
CA GLU A 15 -16.46 0.41 -4.81
C GLU A 15 -16.04 0.48 -3.33
N ALA A 16 -16.90 0.97 -2.43
CA ALA A 16 -16.57 1.04 -1.00
C ALA A 16 -16.48 -0.34 -0.34
N HIS A 17 -17.37 -1.27 -0.70
CA HIS A 17 -17.33 -2.66 -0.23
C HIS A 17 -16.15 -3.44 -0.82
N TYR A 18 -15.81 -3.19 -2.07
CA TYR A 18 -14.65 -3.76 -2.75
C TYR A 18 -13.36 -3.27 -2.08
N GLU A 19 -13.21 -1.96 -1.89
CA GLU A 19 -12.06 -1.38 -1.17
C GLU A 19 -11.96 -1.89 0.27
N ALA A 20 -13.07 -1.99 1.00
CA ALA A 20 -13.09 -2.57 2.34
C ALA A 20 -12.64 -4.05 2.35
N GLY A 21 -13.11 -4.85 1.39
CA GLY A 21 -12.69 -6.25 1.25
C GLY A 21 -11.22 -6.39 0.86
N GLN A 22 -10.69 -5.46 0.07
CA GLN A 22 -9.28 -5.40 -0.30
C GLN A 22 -8.40 -5.00 0.90
N LEU A 23 -8.83 -4.06 1.71
CA LEU A 23 -8.17 -3.71 2.97
C LEU A 23 -8.19 -4.87 3.97
N GLU A 24 -9.32 -5.59 4.08
CA GLU A 24 -9.42 -6.76 4.97
C GLU A 24 -8.42 -7.85 4.59
N LYS A 25 -8.33 -8.21 3.30
CA LYS A 25 -7.33 -9.19 2.83
C LYS A 25 -5.90 -8.76 3.12
N ALA A 26 -5.59 -7.48 2.91
CA ALA A 26 -4.27 -6.93 3.24
C ALA A 26 -3.98 -7.02 4.74
N ALA A 27 -4.98 -6.73 5.58
CA ALA A 27 -4.88 -6.86 7.03
C ALA A 27 -4.71 -8.31 7.49
N THR A 28 -5.41 -9.27 6.87
CA THR A 28 -5.25 -10.70 7.14
C THR A 28 -3.85 -11.17 6.76
N ALA A 29 -3.34 -10.78 5.60
CA ALA A 29 -1.98 -11.08 5.18
C ALA A 29 -0.95 -10.51 6.16
N ALA A 30 -1.08 -9.22 6.52
CA ALA A 30 -0.23 -8.55 7.50
C ALA A 30 -0.23 -9.25 8.88
N GLN A 31 -1.40 -9.66 9.36
CA GLN A 31 -1.55 -10.42 10.61
C GLN A 31 -0.87 -11.79 10.53
N SER A 32 -1.02 -12.52 9.42
CA SER A 32 -0.38 -13.82 9.23
C SER A 32 1.15 -13.75 9.24
N LEU A 33 1.71 -12.59 8.87
CA LEU A 33 3.14 -12.29 8.89
C LEU A 33 3.63 -11.79 10.25
N GLY A 34 2.73 -11.60 11.23
CA GLY A 34 3.05 -10.99 12.52
C GLY A 34 3.42 -9.50 12.43
N ALA A 35 3.05 -8.83 11.34
CA ALA A 35 3.36 -7.43 11.05
C ALA A 35 2.09 -6.68 10.62
N PRO A 36 1.07 -6.55 11.49
CA PRO A 36 -0.22 -5.94 11.17
C PRO A 36 -0.08 -4.49 10.67
N GLU A 37 0.97 -3.78 11.08
CA GLU A 37 1.29 -2.43 10.62
C GLU A 37 1.54 -2.36 9.10
N LEU A 38 1.91 -3.46 8.45
CA LEU A 38 2.18 -3.51 7.01
C LEU A 38 0.93 -3.59 6.13
N ALA A 39 -0.27 -3.71 6.72
CA ALA A 39 -1.52 -3.83 5.96
C ALA A 39 -1.70 -2.73 4.89
N PRO A 40 -1.44 -1.43 5.16
CA PRO A 40 -1.59 -0.37 4.15
C PRO A 40 -0.60 -0.54 2.99
N VAL A 41 0.62 -1.02 3.26
CA VAL A 41 1.66 -1.19 2.24
C VAL A 41 1.40 -2.44 1.40
N ILE A 42 0.97 -3.53 2.03
CA ILE A 42 0.50 -4.75 1.35
C ILE A 42 -0.68 -4.44 0.44
N HIS A 43 -1.60 -3.56 0.89
CA HIS A 43 -2.70 -3.07 0.07
C HIS A 43 -2.19 -2.25 -1.13
N TYR A 44 -1.33 -1.27 -0.88
CA TYR A 44 -0.79 -0.35 -1.89
C TYR A 44 -0.08 -1.08 -3.05
N PHE A 45 0.76 -2.07 -2.74
CA PHE A 45 1.47 -2.86 -3.74
C PHE A 45 0.67 -4.06 -4.26
N ALA A 46 -0.62 -4.16 -3.93
CA ALA A 46 -1.50 -5.27 -4.31
C ALA A 46 -0.95 -6.68 -3.99
N LEU A 47 -0.09 -6.80 -2.97
CA LEU A 47 0.58 -8.07 -2.63
C LEU A 47 -0.41 -9.13 -2.13
N LYS A 48 -1.55 -8.70 -1.59
CA LYS A 48 -2.68 -9.56 -1.18
C LYS A 48 -3.28 -10.38 -2.33
N ASP A 49 -3.14 -9.90 -3.56
CA ASP A 49 -3.70 -10.53 -4.76
C ASP A 49 -2.70 -11.48 -5.42
N LEU A 50 -1.50 -11.63 -4.85
CA LEU A 50 -0.42 -12.48 -5.37
C LEU A 50 -0.21 -13.71 -4.46
N PRO A 51 -0.95 -14.81 -4.66
CA PRO A 51 -0.90 -15.98 -3.77
C PRO A 51 0.44 -16.72 -3.79
N GLN A 52 1.28 -16.48 -4.79
CA GLN A 52 2.61 -17.06 -4.93
C GLN A 52 3.74 -16.18 -4.37
N VAL A 53 3.47 -14.94 -3.94
CA VAL A 53 4.51 -14.08 -3.36
C VAL A 53 4.93 -14.65 -2.01
N SER A 54 6.16 -15.15 -1.97
CA SER A 54 6.83 -15.47 -0.72
C SER A 54 7.28 -14.16 -0.06
N PHE A 55 6.77 -13.87 1.14
CA PHE A 55 7.22 -12.73 1.94
C PHE A 55 8.60 -13.00 2.54
N THR A 56 9.64 -12.86 1.72
CA THR A 56 11.03 -13.04 2.16
C THR A 56 11.42 -11.95 3.17
N PRO A 57 12.44 -12.19 4.02
CA PRO A 57 12.96 -11.16 4.92
C PRO A 57 13.36 -9.86 4.21
N GLU A 58 13.87 -9.96 2.98
CA GLU A 58 14.25 -8.83 2.13
C GLU A 58 13.01 -8.04 1.70
N LEU A 59 11.96 -8.71 1.23
CA LEU A 59 10.70 -8.06 0.86
C LEU A 59 10.06 -7.39 2.07
N LEU A 60 10.02 -8.06 3.23
CA LEU A 60 9.50 -7.47 4.47
C LEU A 60 10.29 -6.23 4.90
N THR A 61 11.62 -6.25 4.75
CA THR A 61 12.48 -5.10 5.06
C THR A 61 12.23 -3.94 4.10
N ALA A 62 12.04 -4.22 2.81
CA ALA A 62 11.71 -3.22 1.81
C ALA A 62 10.34 -2.57 2.08
N LEU A 63 9.32 -3.37 2.41
CA LEU A 63 7.98 -2.88 2.78
C LEU A 63 8.02 -1.97 4.01
N LYS A 64 8.74 -2.37 5.07
CA LYS A 64 8.93 -1.55 6.28
C LYS A 64 9.66 -0.24 5.97
N THR A 65 10.69 -0.30 5.13
CA THR A 65 11.47 0.87 4.73
C THR A 65 10.60 1.87 3.95
N TRP A 66 9.83 1.38 2.99
CA TRP A 66 8.90 2.21 2.22
C TRP A 66 7.85 2.86 3.13
N GLN A 67 7.23 2.09 4.03
CA GLN A 67 6.24 2.63 4.96
C GLN A 67 6.81 3.76 5.82
N ARG A 68 8.01 3.55 6.37
CA ARG A 68 8.69 4.55 7.19
C ARG A 68 8.95 5.82 6.38
N LEU A 69 9.45 5.70 5.16
CA LEU A 69 9.75 6.85 4.30
C LEU A 69 8.48 7.63 3.94
N VAL A 70 7.37 6.94 3.63
CA VAL A 70 6.08 7.60 3.36
C VAL A 70 5.58 8.34 4.60
N ASN A 71 5.62 7.69 5.78
CA ASN A 71 5.25 8.35 7.03
C ASN A 71 6.15 9.58 7.31
N GLU A 72 7.46 9.49 7.06
CA GLU A 72 8.38 10.61 7.21
C GLU A 72 8.06 11.75 6.22
N ILE A 73 7.69 11.44 4.97
CA ILE A 73 7.25 12.42 3.97
C ILE A 73 5.96 13.13 4.40
N GLU A 74 4.98 12.38 4.91
CA GLU A 74 3.68 12.92 5.33
C GLU A 74 3.81 13.84 6.56
N ASN A 75 4.79 13.58 7.43
CA ASN A 75 5.03 14.35 8.65
C ASN A 75 6.13 15.42 8.50
N ALA A 76 6.86 15.44 7.40
CA ALA A 76 7.94 16.40 7.18
C ALA A 76 7.39 17.82 6.92
N PRO A 77 7.95 18.87 7.56
CA PRO A 77 7.68 20.24 7.15
C PRO A 77 8.13 20.43 5.70
N VAL A 78 7.35 21.15 4.90
CA VAL A 78 7.44 21.29 3.42
C VAL A 78 8.74 21.99 2.96
N VAL A 79 9.89 21.43 3.28
CA VAL A 79 11.23 21.93 2.95
C VAL A 79 12.03 20.79 2.30
N GLN A 80 13.16 21.15 1.69
CA GLN A 80 14.05 20.36 0.81
C GLN A 80 14.19 18.85 1.11
N ASP A 81 14.12 18.44 2.38
CA ASP A 81 14.20 17.03 2.83
C ASP A 81 13.11 16.14 2.23
N VAL A 82 11.94 16.68 1.91
CA VAL A 82 10.83 15.92 1.29
C VAL A 82 11.24 15.35 -0.08
N LYS A 83 12.09 16.05 -0.84
CA LYS A 83 12.50 15.58 -2.17
C LYS A 83 13.40 14.35 -2.09
N ASP A 84 14.34 14.34 -1.14
CA ASP A 84 15.25 13.22 -0.95
C ASP A 84 14.55 12.02 -0.32
N LEU A 85 13.61 12.27 0.60
CA LEU A 85 12.75 11.21 1.15
C LEU A 85 11.86 10.59 0.07
N ARG A 86 11.26 11.40 -0.81
CA ARG A 86 10.47 10.89 -1.96
C ARG A 86 11.30 10.03 -2.88
N ARG A 87 12.52 10.45 -3.22
CA ARG A 87 13.43 9.65 -4.05
C ARG A 87 13.74 8.31 -3.38
N GLN A 88 14.03 8.31 -2.08
CA GLN A 88 14.26 7.07 -1.33
C GLN A 88 13.02 6.17 -1.31
N ALA A 89 11.82 6.75 -1.18
CA ALA A 89 10.56 6.00 -1.21
C ALA A 89 10.33 5.37 -2.60
N GLU A 90 10.62 6.11 -3.68
CA GLU A 90 10.56 5.59 -5.05
C GLU A 90 11.55 4.44 -5.27
N ASP A 91 12.79 4.59 -4.82
CA ASP A 91 13.82 3.53 -4.93
C ASP A 91 13.42 2.28 -4.12
N ALA A 92 12.87 2.46 -2.92
CA ALA A 92 12.33 1.36 -2.12
C ALA A 92 11.12 0.68 -2.79
N GLY A 93 10.25 1.47 -3.45
CA GLY A 93 9.12 0.96 -4.22
C GLY A 93 9.56 0.07 -5.38
N ARG A 94 10.55 0.52 -6.16
CA ARG A 94 11.15 -0.28 -7.24
C ARG A 94 11.80 -1.57 -6.73
N ALA A 95 12.43 -1.52 -5.56
CA ALA A 95 12.99 -2.72 -4.94
C ALA A 95 11.88 -3.73 -4.56
N ILE A 96 10.74 -3.27 -4.04
CA ILE A 96 9.57 -4.11 -3.75
C ILE A 96 9.05 -4.75 -5.03
N GLU A 97 8.90 -3.98 -6.11
CA GLU A 97 8.45 -4.49 -7.42
C GLU A 97 9.40 -5.60 -7.93
N ASN A 98 10.71 -5.34 -7.96
CA ASN A 98 11.70 -6.33 -8.41
C ASN A 98 11.73 -7.60 -7.55
N LEU A 99 11.63 -7.46 -6.22
CA LEU A 99 11.59 -8.60 -5.31
C LEU A 99 10.31 -9.41 -5.45
N THR A 100 9.19 -8.73 -5.73
CA THR A 100 7.89 -9.37 -5.95
C THR A 100 7.89 -10.14 -7.27
N GLU A 101 8.42 -9.54 -8.35
CA GLU A 101 8.61 -10.24 -9.63
C GLU A 101 9.49 -11.48 -9.46
N ALA A 102 10.64 -11.34 -8.81
CA ALA A 102 11.55 -12.46 -8.54
C ALA A 102 10.93 -13.55 -7.63
N ALA A 103 9.98 -13.18 -6.77
CA ALA A 103 9.27 -14.14 -5.91
C ALA A 103 8.10 -14.84 -6.64
N THR A 104 7.70 -14.38 -7.82
CA THR A 104 6.58 -14.93 -8.60
C THR A 104 7.00 -15.69 -9.87
N GLY A 105 8.23 -15.49 -10.35
CA GLY A 105 8.82 -16.19 -11.49
C GLY A 105 9.55 -17.48 -11.10
#